data_AF-A0AA42RJ55-F1
#
_entry.id   AF-A0AA42RJ55-F1
#
_cell.length_a   1.000
_cell.length_b   1.000
_cell.length_c   1.000
_cell.angle_alpha   90.00
_cell.angle_beta   90.00
_cell.angle_gamma   90.00
#
_symmetry.space_group_name_H-M   'P 1'
#
loop_
_entity.id
_entity.type
_entity.pdbx_description
1 polymer ?
#
loop_
_entity_poly.entity_id
_entity_poly.type
_entity_poly.pdbx_seq_one_letter_code
_entity_poly.pdbx_strand_id
1 'polypeptide(L)'
;MTNQELYKGIAEDGLSLPSTMGIFPSSKDFVFSRESIEKSLKSTDYFQLINFDLIEIDKDENGAVKQEYQLVVSYLEEEFDVNLYVVDARSNDYSEFGFGNMISDEEMEIATQQDFYLESVMYFGNDALDSFHLQLKIMQAIVENPSIVVDFMPYRLLSGKWAKVTAESKIPPAPSYLYVIHGVYDEDENGDRLYWMHTHGLHRCGSVELEMLNIKDGVEQMNSALDMIVNAFIKPDFRSPENEEFNIGYDGLDITFCWKRWEDVVKDFPATIPGGYNERQPENENYEPCGVLLAVQEGHTLTPEVYAATIADNPIFFISDQETERMSALAYQRFESYKKAFNTYFNPEADEENYYRFLIKLGFDVDHEMNKEHIWFDVYGINENNEIFGVCLNRPYAVEGLNEGDEGLYPQEMITDWLIYTPTNTITPDNIYTID
;
A
#
# COMPACT_ATOMS: atom_id res chain seq x y z
N MET A 1 -19.84 20.91 5.01
CA MET A 1 -18.79 21.30 5.97
C MET A 1 -17.79 22.13 5.20
N THR A 2 -17.27 23.20 5.78
CA THR A 2 -16.18 23.98 5.18
C THR A 2 -14.85 23.21 5.32
N ASN A 3 -13.86 23.48 4.47
CA ASN A 3 -12.52 22.87 4.61
C ASN A 3 -11.92 23.08 6.01
N GLN A 4 -12.15 24.25 6.61
CA GLN A 4 -11.66 24.52 7.97
C GLN A 4 -12.26 23.55 9.00
N GLU A 5 -13.55 23.22 8.88
CA GLU A 5 -14.21 22.22 9.73
C GLU A 5 -13.68 20.82 9.44
N LEU A 6 -13.40 20.48 8.18
CA LEU A 6 -12.85 19.18 7.80
C LEU A 6 -11.43 18.98 8.35
N TYR A 7 -10.51 19.94 8.17
CA TYR A 7 -9.16 19.85 8.76
C TYR A 7 -9.21 19.68 10.27
N LYS A 8 -10.10 20.44 10.95
CA LYS A 8 -10.27 20.32 12.39
C LYS A 8 -10.82 18.95 12.77
N GLY A 9 -11.85 18.47 12.07
CA GLY A 9 -12.42 17.15 12.30
C GLY A 9 -11.39 16.04 12.12
N ILE A 10 -10.55 16.13 11.09
CA ILE A 10 -9.47 15.16 10.83
C ILE A 10 -8.43 15.18 11.97
N ALA A 11 -8.00 16.37 12.39
CA ALA A 11 -6.93 16.51 13.39
C ALA A 11 -7.36 16.26 14.84
N GLU A 12 -8.58 16.66 15.21
CA GLU A 12 -9.05 16.66 16.61
C GLU A 12 -10.12 15.60 16.89
N ASP A 13 -10.99 15.31 15.91
CA ASP A 13 -12.18 14.48 16.10
C ASP A 13 -12.05 13.09 15.44
N GLY A 14 -10.92 12.79 14.80
CA GLY A 14 -10.68 11.52 14.09
C GLY A 14 -11.57 11.34 12.86
N LEU A 15 -12.04 12.43 12.26
CA LEU A 15 -12.87 12.38 11.04
C LEU A 15 -12.10 11.67 9.92
N SER A 16 -12.74 10.68 9.32
CA SER A 16 -12.22 9.92 8.18
C SER A 16 -13.34 9.67 7.17
N LEU A 17 -12.96 9.22 5.98
CA LEU A 17 -13.91 8.68 5.01
C LEU A 17 -14.01 7.15 5.20
N PRO A 18 -15.18 6.53 4.93
CA PRO A 18 -15.25 5.08 4.92
C PRO A 18 -14.41 4.53 3.76
N SER A 19 -13.75 3.40 3.98
CA SER A 19 -13.09 2.64 2.93
C SER A 19 -14.12 1.84 2.14
N THR A 20 -14.15 2.03 0.82
CA THR A 20 -15.03 1.29 -0.10
C THR A 20 -14.20 0.39 -1.01
N MET A 21 -14.53 -0.91 -1.03
CA MET A 21 -13.88 -1.89 -1.90
C MET A 21 -14.89 -2.85 -2.53
N GLY A 22 -14.66 -3.26 -3.77
CA GLY A 22 -15.45 -4.24 -4.51
C GLY A 22 -14.68 -5.53 -4.78
N ILE A 23 -15.36 -6.67 -4.82
CA ILE A 23 -14.79 -7.97 -5.20
C ILE A 23 -15.66 -8.67 -6.25
N PHE A 24 -15.04 -9.04 -7.37
CA PHE A 24 -15.68 -9.72 -8.49
C PHE A 24 -15.45 -11.23 -8.39
N PRO A 25 -16.50 -12.07 -8.49
CA PRO A 25 -16.33 -13.52 -8.54
C PRO A 25 -15.75 -13.97 -9.89
N SER A 26 -15.04 -15.08 -9.90
CA SER A 26 -14.54 -15.67 -11.16
C SER A 26 -15.57 -16.53 -11.90
N SER A 27 -16.70 -16.88 -11.27
CA SER A 27 -17.76 -17.71 -11.87
C SER A 27 -19.00 -16.88 -12.17
N LYS A 28 -19.48 -16.93 -13.43
CA LYS A 28 -20.75 -16.28 -13.83
C LYS A 28 -21.98 -16.84 -13.12
N ASP A 29 -21.87 -18.09 -12.65
CA ASP A 29 -22.93 -18.76 -11.91
C ASP A 29 -22.89 -18.42 -10.40
N PHE A 30 -22.00 -17.52 -9.98
CA PHE A 30 -21.91 -17.10 -8.59
C PHE A 30 -23.17 -16.33 -8.18
N VAL A 31 -23.82 -16.76 -7.10
CA VAL A 31 -25.05 -16.15 -6.59
C VAL A 31 -24.82 -15.59 -5.20
N PHE A 32 -24.93 -14.26 -5.08
CA PHE A 32 -24.96 -13.55 -3.81
C PHE A 32 -26.30 -13.77 -3.06
N SER A 33 -26.51 -14.99 -2.55
CA SER A 33 -27.67 -15.29 -1.71
C SER A 33 -27.37 -14.98 -0.24
N ARG A 34 -28.38 -14.49 0.49
CA ARG A 34 -28.27 -14.24 1.94
C ARG A 34 -27.72 -15.46 2.69
N GLU A 35 -28.26 -16.64 2.40
CA GLU A 35 -27.88 -17.90 3.07
C GLU A 35 -26.41 -18.25 2.82
N SER A 36 -25.91 -18.07 1.58
CA SER A 36 -24.52 -18.35 1.25
C SER A 36 -23.57 -17.35 1.91
N ILE A 37 -23.89 -16.06 1.86
CA ILE A 37 -23.09 -14.99 2.48
C ILE A 37 -23.00 -15.23 3.99
N GLU A 38 -24.14 -15.42 4.66
CA GLU A 38 -24.18 -15.64 6.11
C GLU A 38 -23.42 -16.90 6.51
N LYS A 39 -23.53 -17.98 5.72
CA LYS A 39 -22.78 -19.22 5.95
C LYS A 39 -21.27 -18.97 5.84
N SER A 40 -20.81 -18.31 4.78
CA SER A 40 -19.41 -17.97 4.55
C SER A 40 -18.83 -17.14 5.71
N LEU A 41 -19.54 -16.09 6.13
CA LEU A 41 -19.14 -15.22 7.23
C LEU A 41 -19.10 -15.94 8.59
N LYS A 42 -19.92 -16.98 8.80
CA LYS A 42 -19.91 -17.79 10.03
C LYS A 42 -18.86 -18.90 10.04
N SER A 43 -18.40 -19.34 8.87
CA SER A 43 -17.47 -20.46 8.75
C SER A 43 -16.00 -20.06 8.67
N THR A 44 -15.71 -18.77 8.51
CA THR A 44 -14.33 -18.28 8.42
C THR A 44 -13.68 -18.20 9.79
N ASP A 45 -12.37 -18.47 9.84
CA ASP A 45 -11.53 -18.31 11.03
C ASP A 45 -10.79 -16.95 11.04
N TYR A 46 -11.07 -16.08 10.07
CA TYR A 46 -10.40 -14.78 9.93
C TYR A 46 -10.82 -13.74 10.96
N PHE A 47 -12.11 -13.75 11.32
CA PHE A 47 -12.75 -12.81 12.23
C PHE A 47 -13.97 -13.49 12.86
N GLN A 48 -14.52 -12.89 13.91
CA GLN A 48 -15.75 -13.38 14.52
C GLN A 48 -16.95 -12.57 14.04
N LEU A 49 -17.93 -13.22 13.42
CA LEU A 49 -19.21 -12.58 13.11
C LEU A 49 -20.04 -12.41 14.41
N ILE A 50 -20.42 -11.17 14.71
CA ILE A 50 -21.29 -10.81 15.84
C ILE A 50 -22.74 -10.72 15.36
N ASN A 51 -22.98 -9.96 14.30
CA ASN A 51 -24.32 -9.71 13.77
C ASN A 51 -24.33 -9.70 12.23
N PHE A 52 -25.47 -10.05 11.62
CA PHE A 52 -25.69 -10.01 10.18
C PHE A 52 -27.17 -9.83 9.86
N ASP A 53 -27.50 -8.67 9.30
CA ASP A 53 -28.86 -8.24 8.96
C ASP A 53 -28.99 -7.91 7.48
N LEU A 54 -30.14 -8.27 6.90
CA LEU A 54 -30.54 -7.84 5.56
C LEU A 54 -31.27 -6.50 5.71
N ILE A 55 -30.83 -5.50 4.95
CA ILE A 55 -31.42 -4.16 4.95
C ILE A 55 -32.41 -4.04 3.79
N GLU A 56 -33.55 -3.39 4.06
CA GLU A 56 -34.54 -3.10 3.03
C GLU A 56 -34.06 -1.88 2.22
N ILE A 57 -33.84 -2.08 0.92
CA ILE A 57 -33.37 -1.03 0.02
C ILE A 57 -34.57 -0.27 -0.54
N ASP A 58 -34.50 1.06 -0.52
CA ASP A 58 -35.36 1.89 -1.34
C ASP A 58 -34.90 1.84 -2.81
N LYS A 59 -35.65 1.10 -3.62
CA LYS A 59 -35.35 0.90 -5.05
C LYS A 59 -35.44 2.19 -5.86
N ASP A 60 -36.11 3.22 -5.34
CA ASP A 60 -36.23 4.50 -6.02
C ASP A 60 -34.98 5.38 -5.79
N GLU A 61 -34.14 5.09 -4.78
CA GLU A 61 -32.92 5.84 -4.47
C GLU A 61 -31.65 5.24 -5.07
N ASN A 62 -31.54 3.91 -5.18
CA ASN A 62 -30.32 3.26 -5.64
C ASN A 62 -30.56 2.09 -6.62
N GLY A 63 -30.77 2.42 -7.90
CA GLY A 63 -31.08 1.44 -8.94
C GLY A 63 -29.94 0.45 -9.27
N ALA A 64 -28.71 0.72 -8.82
CA ALA A 64 -27.55 -0.15 -9.03
C ALA A 64 -27.43 -1.25 -7.98
N VAL A 65 -27.96 -1.03 -6.76
CA VAL A 65 -27.84 -1.96 -5.64
C VAL A 65 -29.01 -2.95 -5.65
N LYS A 66 -28.69 -4.24 -5.68
CA LYS A 66 -29.67 -5.32 -5.65
C LYS A 66 -30.02 -5.76 -4.24
N GLN A 67 -29.02 -5.84 -3.35
CA GLN A 67 -29.14 -6.32 -1.98
C GLN A 67 -28.15 -5.57 -1.08
N GLU A 68 -28.56 -5.29 0.14
CA GLU A 68 -27.77 -4.58 1.15
C GLU A 68 -27.80 -5.38 2.45
N TYR A 69 -26.64 -5.46 3.10
CA TYR A 69 -26.48 -6.13 4.37
C TYR A 69 -25.68 -5.25 5.32
N GLN A 70 -26.03 -5.28 6.60
CA GLN A 70 -25.22 -4.73 7.66
C GLN A 70 -24.69 -5.88 8.51
N LEU A 71 -23.40 -5.87 8.80
CA LEU A 71 -22.79 -6.81 9.74
C LEU A 71 -21.96 -6.10 10.79
N VAL A 72 -21.82 -6.77 11.92
CA VAL A 72 -20.86 -6.42 12.97
C VAL A 72 -19.90 -7.58 13.11
N VAL A 73 -18.59 -7.31 13.04
CA VAL A 73 -17.54 -8.31 13.22
C VAL A 73 -16.57 -7.87 14.29
N SER A 74 -15.99 -8.84 15.00
CA SER A 74 -14.86 -8.63 15.90
C SER A 74 -13.58 -9.14 15.24
N TYR A 75 -12.54 -8.32 15.23
CA TYR A 75 -11.22 -8.63 14.70
C TYR A 75 -10.15 -7.90 15.52
N LEU A 76 -9.11 -8.61 15.95
CA LEU A 76 -8.02 -8.05 16.78
C LEU A 76 -8.50 -7.23 17.99
N GLU A 77 -9.54 -7.74 18.68
CA GLU A 77 -10.16 -7.10 19.87
C GLU A 77 -10.92 -5.78 19.59
N GLU A 78 -11.14 -5.44 18.32
CA GLU A 78 -11.98 -4.31 17.87
C GLU A 78 -13.27 -4.81 17.19
N GLU A 79 -14.36 -4.05 17.35
CA GLU A 79 -15.63 -4.30 16.66
C GLU A 79 -15.79 -3.33 15.48
N PHE A 80 -16.24 -3.85 14.34
CA PHE A 80 -16.42 -3.08 13.11
C PHE A 80 -17.84 -3.24 12.56
N ASP A 81 -18.47 -2.11 12.26
CA ASP A 81 -19.67 -2.04 11.43
C ASP A 81 -19.26 -2.05 9.95
N VAL A 82 -19.79 -3.00 9.20
CA VAL A 82 -19.53 -3.13 7.76
C VAL A 82 -20.84 -3.25 7.01
N ASN A 83 -20.98 -2.43 5.97
CA ASN A 83 -22.08 -2.55 5.02
C ASN A 83 -21.61 -3.31 3.79
N LEU A 84 -22.42 -4.25 3.31
CA LEU A 84 -22.18 -4.99 2.08
C LEU A 84 -23.28 -4.72 1.08
N TYR A 85 -22.89 -4.50 -0.17
CA TYR A 85 -23.82 -4.25 -1.27
C TYR A 85 -23.57 -5.25 -2.39
N VAL A 86 -24.64 -5.84 -2.92
CA VAL A 86 -24.59 -6.59 -4.18
C VAL A 86 -24.93 -5.61 -5.29
N VAL A 87 -23.96 -5.27 -6.12
CA VAL A 87 -24.05 -4.13 -7.06
C VAL A 87 -23.99 -4.61 -8.51
N ASP A 88 -24.79 -4.03 -9.39
CA ASP A 88 -24.69 -4.26 -10.84
C ASP A 88 -23.30 -3.86 -11.34
N ALA A 89 -22.56 -4.81 -11.92
CA ALA A 89 -21.19 -4.61 -12.37
C ALA A 89 -21.04 -3.50 -13.42
N ARG A 90 -22.12 -3.13 -14.12
CA ARG A 90 -22.13 -2.11 -15.18
C ARG A 90 -22.46 -0.71 -14.66
N SER A 91 -22.67 -0.57 -13.35
CA SER A 91 -23.05 0.71 -12.74
C SER A 91 -21.88 1.69 -12.61
N ASN A 92 -20.64 1.18 -12.65
CA ASN A 92 -19.42 1.97 -12.51
C ASN A 92 -18.55 1.86 -13.78
N ASP A 93 -17.81 2.94 -14.05
CA ASP A 93 -16.75 2.97 -15.06
C ASP A 93 -15.40 2.80 -14.36
N TYR A 94 -14.67 1.75 -14.74
CA TYR A 94 -13.36 1.41 -14.18
C TYR A 94 -12.20 1.81 -15.10
N SER A 95 -12.46 2.52 -16.20
CA SER A 95 -11.43 2.88 -17.19
C SER A 95 -10.37 3.85 -16.66
N GLU A 96 -10.71 4.65 -15.65
CA GLU A 96 -9.79 5.59 -14.99
C GLU A 96 -9.03 4.96 -13.81
N PHE A 97 -9.27 3.67 -13.50
CA PHE A 97 -8.60 2.99 -12.40
C PHE A 97 -7.21 2.50 -12.84
N GLY A 98 -6.20 2.78 -12.01
CA GLY A 98 -4.87 2.24 -12.19
C GLY A 98 -4.76 0.79 -11.72
N PHE A 99 -3.68 0.11 -12.08
CA PHE A 99 -3.37 -1.20 -11.49
C PHE A 99 -2.57 -1.02 -10.19
N GLY A 100 -3.07 -1.57 -9.10
CA GLY A 100 -2.35 -1.60 -7.82
C GLY A 100 -1.34 -2.74 -7.73
N ASN A 101 -1.48 -3.78 -8.56
CA ASN A 101 -0.52 -4.88 -8.68
C ASN A 101 -0.67 -5.56 -10.06
N MET A 102 0.12 -6.60 -10.32
CA MET A 102 0.06 -7.35 -11.58
C MET A 102 -1.26 -8.12 -11.69
N ILE A 103 -1.99 -7.89 -12.78
CA ILE A 103 -3.26 -8.54 -13.11
C ILE A 103 -3.13 -9.18 -14.49
N SER A 104 -3.61 -10.41 -14.63
CA SER A 104 -3.63 -11.09 -15.93
C SER A 104 -4.82 -10.63 -16.81
N ASP A 105 -4.63 -10.68 -18.14
CA ASP A 105 -5.73 -10.43 -19.09
C ASP A 105 -6.94 -11.34 -18.83
N GLU A 106 -6.69 -12.59 -18.42
CA GLU A 106 -7.73 -13.56 -18.05
C GLU A 106 -8.57 -13.08 -16.84
N GLU A 107 -7.93 -12.57 -15.78
CA GLU A 107 -8.64 -12.02 -14.62
C GLU A 107 -9.55 -10.84 -15.02
N MET A 108 -9.04 -9.93 -15.86
CA MET A 108 -9.81 -8.81 -16.38
C MET A 108 -10.98 -9.27 -17.25
N GLU A 109 -10.73 -10.19 -18.20
CA GLU A 109 -11.78 -10.75 -19.05
C GLU A 109 -12.89 -11.42 -18.23
N ILE A 110 -12.53 -12.17 -17.19
CA ILE A 110 -13.51 -12.82 -16.31
C ILE A 110 -14.33 -11.78 -15.54
N ALA A 111 -13.71 -10.72 -15.01
CA ALA A 111 -14.42 -9.67 -14.27
C ALA A 111 -15.46 -8.94 -15.14
N THR A 112 -15.14 -8.63 -16.39
CA THR A 112 -16.08 -7.96 -17.32
C THR A 112 -17.32 -8.80 -17.67
N GLN A 113 -17.29 -10.10 -17.37
CA GLN A 113 -18.37 -11.02 -17.67
C GLN A 113 -19.36 -11.22 -16.50
N GLN A 114 -19.09 -10.60 -15.34
CA GLN A 114 -19.96 -10.72 -14.18
C GLN A 114 -21.11 -9.73 -14.26
N ASP A 115 -22.32 -10.17 -13.87
CA ASP A 115 -23.47 -9.26 -13.76
C ASP A 115 -23.46 -8.47 -12.45
N PHE A 116 -22.87 -9.05 -11.40
CA PHE A 116 -22.83 -8.45 -10.06
C PHE A 116 -21.46 -8.65 -9.41
N TYR A 117 -21.08 -7.70 -8.58
CA TYR A 117 -19.96 -7.81 -7.64
C TYR A 117 -20.44 -7.51 -6.21
N LEU A 118 -19.61 -7.82 -5.22
CA LEU A 118 -19.86 -7.46 -3.83
C LEU A 118 -19.03 -6.24 -3.47
N GLU A 119 -19.68 -5.18 -3.01
CA GLU A 119 -19.02 -4.01 -2.43
C GLU A 119 -19.07 -4.10 -0.91
N SER A 120 -18.02 -3.62 -0.26
CA SER A 120 -17.91 -3.47 1.18
C SER A 120 -17.57 -2.02 1.53
N VAL A 121 -18.23 -1.49 2.55
CA VAL A 121 -18.01 -0.14 3.07
C VAL A 121 -17.82 -0.22 4.57
N MET A 122 -16.70 0.29 5.09
CA MET A 122 -16.42 0.34 6.53
C MET A 122 -15.48 1.49 6.89
N TYR A 123 -15.62 2.03 8.10
CA TYR A 123 -14.60 2.91 8.67
C TYR A 123 -13.44 2.08 9.22
N PHE A 124 -12.22 2.59 9.09
CA PHE A 124 -11.06 1.98 9.72
C PHE A 124 -11.04 2.23 11.22
N GLY A 125 -10.53 1.25 11.95
CA GLY A 125 -10.31 1.30 13.39
C GLY A 125 -8.98 1.96 13.72
N ASN A 126 -8.33 1.51 14.80
CA ASN A 126 -7.09 2.17 15.27
C ASN A 126 -5.92 1.97 14.30
N ASP A 127 -5.78 0.78 13.72
CA ASP A 127 -4.77 0.46 12.71
C ASP A 127 -5.41 0.35 11.32
N ALA A 128 -5.02 1.27 10.43
CA ALA A 128 -5.56 1.36 9.07
C ALA A 128 -5.23 0.12 8.23
N LEU A 129 -4.08 -0.49 8.47
CA LEU A 129 -3.60 -1.60 7.68
C LEU A 129 -4.29 -2.91 8.11
N ASP A 130 -4.50 -3.10 9.41
CA ASP A 130 -5.31 -4.21 9.93
C ASP A 130 -6.77 -4.09 9.49
N SER A 131 -7.32 -2.87 9.46
CA SER A 131 -8.67 -2.60 8.98
C SER A 131 -8.83 -2.93 7.49
N PHE A 132 -7.87 -2.54 6.67
CA PHE A 132 -7.83 -2.90 5.24
C PHE A 132 -7.73 -4.42 5.04
N HIS A 133 -6.90 -5.09 5.84
CA HIS A 133 -6.75 -6.55 5.79
C HIS A 133 -8.04 -7.27 6.19
N LEU A 134 -8.75 -6.78 7.21
CA LEU A 134 -10.07 -7.26 7.59
C LEU A 134 -11.08 -7.09 6.46
N GLN A 135 -11.13 -5.92 5.82
CA GLN A 135 -12.05 -5.66 4.71
C GLN A 135 -11.86 -6.67 3.57
N LEU A 136 -10.60 -6.93 3.19
CA LEU A 136 -10.24 -7.99 2.25
C LEU A 136 -10.67 -9.38 2.72
N LYS A 137 -10.44 -9.72 4.00
CA LYS A 137 -10.84 -11.01 4.60
C LYS A 137 -12.36 -11.23 4.55
N ILE A 138 -13.16 -10.19 4.81
CA ILE A 138 -14.63 -10.25 4.73
C ILE A 138 -15.07 -10.57 3.30
N MET A 139 -14.57 -9.79 2.34
CA MET A 139 -14.88 -9.97 0.93
C MET A 139 -14.44 -11.36 0.42
N GLN A 140 -13.22 -11.79 0.74
CA GLN A 140 -12.67 -13.09 0.35
C GLN A 140 -13.42 -14.27 0.99
N ALA A 141 -13.91 -14.14 2.23
CA ALA A 141 -14.70 -15.19 2.87
C ALA A 141 -16.00 -15.47 2.09
N ILE A 142 -16.58 -14.45 1.47
CA ILE A 142 -17.80 -14.55 0.67
C ILE A 142 -17.47 -15.00 -0.76
N VAL A 143 -16.48 -14.38 -1.39
CA VAL A 143 -16.04 -14.69 -2.76
C VAL A 143 -14.72 -15.46 -2.71
N GLU A 144 -14.81 -16.78 -2.59
CA GLU A 144 -13.64 -17.66 -2.40
C GLU A 144 -12.65 -17.65 -3.59
N ASN A 145 -13.15 -17.42 -4.80
CA ASN A 145 -12.33 -17.37 -6.01
C ASN A 145 -12.65 -16.07 -6.76
N PRO A 146 -12.01 -14.95 -6.38
CA PRO A 146 -12.21 -13.68 -7.04
C PRO A 146 -11.39 -13.57 -8.32
N SER A 147 -11.86 -12.73 -9.25
CA SER A 147 -11.13 -12.36 -10.46
C SER A 147 -10.41 -11.02 -10.27
N ILE A 148 -11.10 -10.02 -9.73
CA ILE A 148 -10.60 -8.67 -9.49
C ILE A 148 -11.14 -8.14 -8.17
N VAL A 149 -10.31 -7.37 -7.47
CA VAL A 149 -10.74 -6.47 -6.39
C VAL A 149 -10.59 -5.03 -6.87
N VAL A 150 -11.57 -4.19 -6.57
CA VAL A 150 -11.58 -2.76 -6.85
C VAL A 150 -11.43 -2.03 -5.53
N ASP A 151 -10.44 -1.15 -5.42
CA ASP A 151 -10.29 -0.24 -4.31
C ASP A 151 -10.63 1.18 -4.78
N PHE A 152 -11.74 1.71 -4.30
CA PHE A 152 -12.30 2.97 -4.77
C PHE A 152 -11.57 4.18 -4.21
N MET A 153 -10.86 4.04 -3.07
CA MET A 153 -10.22 5.17 -2.42
C MET A 153 -8.94 5.65 -3.14
N PRO A 154 -8.02 4.76 -3.58
CA PRO A 154 -6.90 5.14 -4.42
C PRO A 154 -7.15 4.90 -5.92
N TYR A 155 -8.39 4.59 -6.34
CA TYR A 155 -8.76 4.24 -7.71
C TYR A 155 -7.90 3.11 -8.32
N ARG A 156 -7.82 1.96 -7.63
CA ARG A 156 -6.99 0.82 -8.06
C ARG A 156 -7.77 -0.45 -8.32
N LEU A 157 -7.37 -1.17 -9.36
CA LEU A 157 -7.70 -2.58 -9.58
C LEU A 157 -6.60 -3.45 -9.00
N LEU A 158 -6.98 -4.55 -8.37
CA LEU A 158 -6.10 -5.51 -7.72
C LEU A 158 -6.44 -6.92 -8.21
N SER A 159 -5.42 -7.76 -8.38
CA SER A 159 -5.59 -9.16 -8.77
C SER A 159 -6.44 -9.94 -7.75
N GLY A 160 -7.35 -10.77 -8.25
CA GLY A 160 -8.09 -11.72 -7.43
C GLY A 160 -7.18 -12.78 -6.80
N LYS A 161 -6.14 -13.23 -7.53
CA LYS A 161 -5.11 -14.14 -6.97
C LYS A 161 -4.40 -13.49 -5.79
N TRP A 162 -3.99 -12.22 -5.93
CA TRP A 162 -3.41 -11.46 -4.82
C TRP A 162 -4.37 -11.35 -3.64
N ALA A 163 -5.63 -11.01 -3.88
CA ALA A 163 -6.63 -10.82 -2.82
C ALA A 163 -6.79 -12.10 -1.99
N LYS A 164 -6.81 -13.26 -2.65
CA LYS A 164 -6.87 -14.56 -1.99
C LYS A 164 -5.65 -14.82 -1.10
N VAL A 165 -4.44 -14.74 -1.68
CA VAL A 165 -3.19 -15.00 -0.93
C VAL A 165 -3.02 -14.03 0.23
N THR A 166 -3.37 -12.76 0.03
CA THR A 166 -3.28 -11.72 1.06
C THR A 166 -4.33 -11.92 2.16
N ALA A 167 -5.59 -12.22 1.84
CA ALA A 167 -6.61 -12.46 2.84
C ALA A 167 -6.36 -13.75 3.66
N GLU A 168 -5.77 -14.79 3.07
CA GLU A 168 -5.36 -16.01 3.78
C GLU A 168 -4.15 -15.80 4.71
N SER A 169 -3.34 -14.76 4.45
CA SER A 169 -2.22 -14.36 5.30
C SER A 169 -2.69 -13.93 6.70
N LYS A 170 -1.83 -14.17 7.71
CA LYS A 170 -1.98 -13.58 9.05
C LYS A 170 -1.35 -12.20 9.14
N ILE A 171 -0.46 -11.90 8.21
CA ILE A 171 0.30 -10.66 8.14
C ILE A 171 -0.35 -9.77 7.09
N PRO A 172 -0.67 -8.51 7.40
CA PRO A 172 -1.28 -7.61 6.43
C PRO A 172 -0.35 -7.31 5.25
N PRO A 173 -0.91 -6.85 4.11
CA PRO A 173 -0.11 -6.47 2.93
C PRO A 173 0.74 -5.23 3.21
N ALA A 174 1.58 -4.82 2.23
CA ALA A 174 2.31 -3.57 2.34
C ALA A 174 1.38 -2.34 2.52
N PRO A 175 1.77 -1.34 3.34
CA PRO A 175 1.08 -0.05 3.44
C PRO A 175 0.77 0.65 2.11
N SER A 176 1.60 0.44 1.09
CA SER A 176 1.45 1.03 -0.25
C SER A 176 0.18 0.59 -0.99
N TYR A 177 -0.54 -0.42 -0.48
CA TYR A 177 -1.88 -0.75 -0.95
C TYR A 177 -2.96 0.22 -0.45
N LEU A 178 -2.70 1.00 0.60
CA LEU A 178 -3.65 1.96 1.16
C LEU A 178 -3.77 3.25 0.35
N TYR A 179 -2.77 3.58 -0.46
CA TYR A 179 -2.72 4.85 -1.18
C TYR A 179 -2.07 4.71 -2.56
N VAL A 180 -2.21 5.74 -3.38
CA VAL A 180 -1.44 5.95 -4.60
C VAL A 180 -0.82 7.34 -4.59
N ILE A 181 0.36 7.49 -5.19
CA ILE A 181 0.95 8.79 -5.52
C ILE A 181 0.77 9.00 -7.02
N HIS A 182 0.09 10.07 -7.40
CA HIS A 182 -0.04 10.52 -8.78
C HIS A 182 0.90 11.69 -9.05
N GLY A 183 1.56 11.66 -10.20
CA GLY A 183 2.35 12.78 -10.73
C GLY A 183 1.71 13.32 -12.00
N VAL A 184 1.09 14.50 -11.91
CA VAL A 184 0.56 15.24 -13.07
C VAL A 184 1.59 16.30 -13.46
N TYR A 185 1.81 16.53 -14.75
CA TYR A 185 2.75 17.55 -15.20
C TYR A 185 2.27 18.35 -16.41
N ASP A 186 2.70 19.60 -16.45
CA ASP A 186 2.72 20.40 -17.68
C ASP A 186 4.12 20.35 -18.29
N GLU A 187 4.20 20.42 -19.61
CA GLU A 187 5.45 20.49 -20.38
C GLU A 187 5.48 21.79 -21.18
N ASP A 188 6.54 22.56 -21.05
CA ASP A 188 6.71 23.82 -21.77
C ASP A 188 7.24 23.62 -23.21
N GLU A 189 7.37 24.71 -23.97
CA GLU A 189 7.85 24.65 -25.37
C GLU A 189 9.29 24.12 -25.51
N ASN A 190 10.09 24.14 -24.43
CA ASN A 190 11.47 23.65 -24.40
C ASN A 190 11.56 22.18 -23.97
N GLY A 191 10.44 21.57 -23.57
CA GLY A 191 10.37 20.22 -23.01
C GLY A 191 10.61 20.15 -21.50
N ASP A 192 10.68 21.29 -20.82
CA ASP A 192 10.84 21.34 -19.36
C ASP A 192 9.49 21.02 -18.70
N ARG A 193 9.51 20.12 -17.71
CA ARG A 193 8.30 19.65 -17.04
C ARG A 193 8.16 20.24 -15.65
N LEU A 194 6.92 20.54 -15.27
CA LEU A 194 6.56 20.96 -13.94
C LEU A 194 5.52 20.01 -13.36
N TYR A 195 5.88 19.29 -12.32
CA TYR A 195 5.10 18.25 -11.68
C TYR A 195 4.33 18.76 -10.46
N TRP A 196 3.12 18.25 -10.32
CA TRP A 196 2.31 18.21 -9.12
C TRP A 196 2.14 16.75 -8.71
N MET A 197 2.66 16.42 -7.53
CA MET A 197 2.57 15.09 -6.96
C MET A 197 1.56 15.12 -5.82
N HIS A 198 0.61 14.19 -5.79
CA HIS A 198 -0.39 14.13 -4.74
C HIS A 198 -0.84 12.71 -4.46
N THR A 199 -1.29 12.47 -3.23
CA THR A 199 -1.80 11.18 -2.79
C THR A 199 -3.31 11.06 -3.01
N HIS A 200 -3.76 9.81 -3.11
CA HIS A 200 -5.16 9.42 -2.90
C HIS A 200 -5.22 8.21 -1.98
N GLY A 201 -6.19 8.18 -1.05
CA GLY A 201 -6.49 7.04 -0.17
C GLY A 201 -6.14 7.27 1.30
N LEU A 202 -5.60 8.44 1.68
CA LEU A 202 -5.24 8.76 3.06
C LEU A 202 -6.42 9.21 3.90
N HIS A 203 -7.48 9.73 3.26
CA HIS A 203 -8.70 10.11 3.97
C HIS A 203 -9.37 8.96 4.73
N ARG A 204 -9.33 7.72 4.20
CA ARG A 204 -9.80 6.53 4.95
C ARG A 204 -8.91 6.13 6.12
N CYS A 205 -7.66 6.58 6.13
CA CYS A 205 -6.72 6.40 7.23
C CYS A 205 -6.84 7.54 8.27
N GLY A 206 -7.83 8.44 8.10
CA GLY A 206 -8.02 9.61 8.95
C GLY A 206 -6.95 10.69 8.78
N SER A 207 -6.24 10.71 7.65
CA SER A 207 -5.26 11.75 7.30
C SER A 207 -5.80 12.66 6.20
N VAL A 208 -5.22 13.85 6.07
CA VAL A 208 -5.33 14.63 4.83
C VAL A 208 -4.54 13.93 3.71
N GLU A 209 -4.93 14.15 2.46
CA GLU A 209 -4.05 13.84 1.34
C GLU A 209 -2.82 14.76 1.38
N LEU A 210 -1.67 14.28 0.93
CA LEU A 210 -0.42 15.00 0.92
C LEU A 210 0.02 15.29 -0.51
N GLU A 211 0.62 16.46 -0.71
CA GLU A 211 1.06 16.88 -2.04
C GLU A 211 2.37 17.66 -2.03
N MET A 212 3.07 17.60 -3.17
CA MET A 212 4.24 18.42 -3.49
C MET A 212 3.96 19.18 -4.78
N LEU A 213 4.14 20.49 -4.74
CA LEU A 213 3.85 21.39 -5.85
C LEU A 213 5.13 21.94 -6.48
N ASN A 214 5.05 22.26 -7.77
CA ASN A 214 6.10 22.98 -8.49
C ASN A 214 7.45 22.24 -8.46
N ILE A 215 7.43 20.92 -8.72
CA ILE A 215 8.61 20.06 -8.79
C ILE A 215 9.07 19.96 -10.26
N LYS A 216 10.32 20.30 -10.54
CA LYS A 216 10.97 20.29 -11.84
C LYS A 216 12.02 19.18 -11.93
N ASP A 217 12.81 19.05 -10.87
CA ASP A 217 13.94 18.13 -10.79
C ASP A 217 13.76 17.11 -9.66
N GLY A 218 14.39 15.96 -9.80
CA GLY A 218 14.41 14.94 -8.75
C GLY A 218 13.05 14.29 -8.46
N VAL A 219 12.18 14.14 -9.47
CA VAL A 219 10.82 13.62 -9.33
C VAL A 219 10.78 12.24 -8.67
N GLU A 220 11.70 11.34 -9.02
CA GLU A 220 11.80 10.01 -8.39
C GLU A 220 12.17 10.10 -6.91
N GLN A 221 13.04 11.04 -6.56
CA GLN A 221 13.43 11.30 -5.18
C GLN A 221 12.29 11.91 -4.37
N MET A 222 11.53 12.83 -4.97
CA MET A 222 10.33 13.40 -4.35
C MET A 222 9.23 12.35 -4.19
N ASN A 223 9.08 11.43 -5.15
CA ASN A 223 8.19 10.27 -5.03
C ASN A 223 8.58 9.42 -3.83
N SER A 224 9.88 9.12 -3.70
CA SER A 224 10.42 8.32 -2.60
C SER A 224 10.21 9.00 -1.24
N ALA A 225 10.47 10.31 -1.16
CA ALA A 225 10.20 11.08 0.05
C ALA A 225 8.70 11.07 0.42
N LEU A 226 7.83 11.33 -0.55
CA LEU A 226 6.39 11.30 -0.33
C LEU A 226 5.93 9.92 0.14
N ASP A 227 6.41 8.85 -0.48
CA ASP A 227 6.12 7.47 -0.07
C ASP A 227 6.51 7.21 1.40
N MET A 228 7.71 7.63 1.81
CA MET A 228 8.17 7.50 3.21
C MET A 228 7.32 8.32 4.18
N ILE A 229 6.95 9.55 3.81
CA ILE A 229 6.09 10.40 4.63
C ILE A 229 4.72 9.78 4.80
N VAL A 230 4.14 9.26 3.73
CA VAL A 230 2.81 8.65 3.75
C VAL A 230 2.78 7.40 4.63
N ASN A 231 3.81 6.55 4.54
CA ASN A 231 3.97 5.39 5.41
C ASN A 231 3.96 5.74 6.91
N ALA A 232 4.47 6.93 7.27
CA ALA A 232 4.34 7.45 8.64
C ALA A 232 2.92 7.98 8.91
N PHE A 233 2.32 8.74 7.98
CA PHE A 233 1.04 9.43 8.18
C PHE A 233 -0.18 8.52 8.27
N ILE A 234 -0.11 7.31 7.70
CA ILE A 234 -1.16 6.29 7.89
C ILE A 234 -1.23 5.78 9.34
N LYS A 235 -0.19 6.03 10.15
CA LYS A 235 -0.15 5.67 11.57
C LYS A 235 -0.44 6.91 12.41
N PRO A 236 -1.52 6.91 13.23
CA PRO A 236 -1.90 8.08 14.02
C PRO A 236 -0.77 8.63 14.89
N ASP A 237 0.03 7.76 15.52
CA ASP A 237 1.11 8.15 16.43
C ASP A 237 2.33 8.80 15.74
N PHE A 238 2.50 8.59 14.43
CA PHE A 238 3.62 9.12 13.65
C PHE A 238 3.21 10.27 12.73
N ARG A 239 1.92 10.62 12.72
CA ARG A 239 1.39 11.72 11.92
C ARG A 239 1.75 13.06 12.55
N SER A 240 2.54 13.86 11.84
CA SER A 240 2.86 15.21 12.31
C SER A 240 1.65 16.15 12.21
N PRO A 241 1.37 16.99 13.22
CA PRO A 241 0.40 18.06 13.11
C PRO A 241 0.75 19.10 12.04
N GLU A 242 -0.25 19.88 11.64
CA GLU A 242 -0.07 20.99 10.70
C GLU A 242 0.96 21.99 11.23
N ASN A 243 1.88 22.44 10.37
CA ASN A 243 2.99 23.35 10.69
C ASN A 243 4.06 22.79 11.64
N GLU A 244 3.98 21.54 12.08
CA GLU A 244 5.04 20.92 12.89
C GLU A 244 6.08 20.22 12.00
N GLU A 245 7.35 20.42 12.35
CA GLU A 245 8.49 19.81 11.67
C GLU A 245 8.60 18.33 12.03
N PHE A 246 8.87 17.49 11.04
CA PHE A 246 9.11 16.07 11.21
C PHE A 246 10.24 15.61 10.28
N ASN A 247 11.05 14.68 10.78
CA ASN A 247 12.19 14.14 10.04
C ASN A 247 11.86 12.76 9.47
N ILE A 248 12.28 12.51 8.23
CA ILE A 248 12.02 11.24 7.54
C ILE A 248 13.30 10.41 7.29
N GLY A 249 14.46 10.98 7.57
CA GLY A 249 15.73 10.35 7.29
C GLY A 249 16.95 11.27 7.43
N TYR A 250 18.11 10.70 7.13
CA TYR A 250 19.41 11.31 7.35
C TYR A 250 20.44 10.90 6.29
N ASP A 251 21.25 11.86 5.85
CA ASP A 251 22.40 11.67 4.95
C ASP A 251 23.60 12.54 5.39
N GLY A 252 23.89 12.56 6.69
CA GLY A 252 24.82 13.54 7.27
C GLY A 252 24.16 14.86 7.70
N LEU A 253 22.97 15.14 7.16
CA LEU A 253 22.04 16.19 7.58
C LEU A 253 20.61 15.62 7.62
N ASP A 254 19.77 16.23 8.45
CA ASP A 254 18.37 15.86 8.63
C ASP A 254 17.53 16.21 7.39
N ILE A 255 16.78 15.23 6.89
CA ILE A 255 15.75 15.41 5.86
C ILE A 255 14.43 15.71 6.56
N THR A 256 14.11 17.00 6.69
CA THR A 256 13.01 17.50 7.53
C THR A 256 11.94 18.18 6.69
N PHE A 257 10.68 17.87 6.98
CA PHE A 257 9.51 18.45 6.32
C PHE A 257 8.56 19.05 7.34
N CYS A 258 7.68 19.93 6.86
CA CYS A 258 6.42 20.24 7.50
C CYS A 258 5.32 20.25 6.43
N TRP A 259 4.06 20.12 6.83
CA TRP A 259 2.94 20.33 5.92
C TRP A 259 2.08 21.50 6.35
N LYS A 260 1.46 22.16 5.36
CA LYS A 260 0.52 23.25 5.55
C LYS A 260 -0.68 23.05 4.65
N ARG A 261 -1.84 23.62 5.03
CA ARG A 261 -3.04 23.58 4.20
C ARG A 261 -2.76 24.19 2.84
N TRP A 262 -3.30 23.59 1.78
CA TRP A 262 -3.09 24.11 0.42
C TRP A 262 -3.54 25.55 0.26
N GLU A 263 -4.60 25.97 0.96
CA GLU A 263 -5.12 27.34 0.94
C GLU A 263 -4.06 28.37 1.35
N ASP A 264 -3.12 27.97 2.19
CA ASP A 264 -2.04 28.83 2.67
C ASP A 264 -0.81 28.83 1.78
N VAL A 265 -0.58 27.78 1.00
CA VAL A 265 0.66 27.60 0.22
C VAL A 265 0.47 27.91 -1.25
N VAL A 266 -0.64 27.48 -1.85
CA VAL A 266 -0.88 27.59 -3.30
C VAL A 266 -0.89 29.04 -3.78
N LYS A 267 -1.26 29.99 -2.91
CA LYS A 267 -1.25 31.44 -3.19
C LYS A 267 0.14 32.01 -3.50
N ASP A 268 1.20 31.31 -3.11
CA ASP A 268 2.59 31.71 -3.35
C ASP A 268 3.12 31.26 -4.73
N PHE A 269 2.34 30.45 -5.46
CA PHE A 269 2.68 29.95 -6.79
C PHE A 269 1.82 30.59 -7.90
N PRO A 270 2.27 30.58 -9.18
CA PRO A 270 1.44 31.03 -10.28
C PRO A 270 0.14 30.22 -10.36
N ALA A 271 -1.00 30.88 -10.50
CA ALA A 271 -2.32 30.22 -10.48
C ALA A 271 -2.53 29.15 -11.56
N THR A 272 -1.72 29.17 -12.62
CA THR A 272 -1.82 28.29 -13.80
C THR A 272 -0.94 27.04 -13.73
N ILE A 273 -0.11 26.85 -12.71
CA ILE A 273 0.67 25.62 -12.60
C ILE A 273 -0.26 24.42 -12.33
N PRO A 274 0.16 23.17 -12.63
CA PRO A 274 -0.55 21.98 -12.18
C PRO A 274 -0.76 22.01 -10.67
N GLY A 275 -1.98 21.71 -10.22
CA GLY A 275 -2.36 21.83 -8.81
C GLY A 275 -2.39 23.27 -8.30
N GLY A 276 -2.33 24.26 -9.19
CA GLY A 276 -2.40 25.69 -8.87
C GLY A 276 -3.83 26.13 -8.56
N TYR A 277 -3.99 27.41 -8.21
CA TYR A 277 -5.27 27.97 -7.77
C TYR A 277 -6.41 27.80 -8.79
N ASN A 278 -6.10 27.80 -10.10
CA ASN A 278 -7.13 27.66 -11.14
C ASN A 278 -7.78 26.26 -11.19
N GLU A 279 -7.05 25.21 -10.81
CA GLU A 279 -7.55 23.83 -10.84
C GLU A 279 -8.35 23.46 -9.58
N ARG A 280 -8.14 24.18 -8.47
CA ARG A 280 -8.77 23.88 -7.18
C ARG A 280 -10.16 24.47 -6.99
N GLN A 281 -10.61 25.33 -7.91
CA GLN A 281 -11.95 25.96 -7.96
C GLN A 281 -12.63 26.17 -6.57
N PRO A 282 -12.03 26.97 -5.66
CA PRO A 282 -12.49 27.09 -4.27
C PRO A 282 -13.93 27.63 -4.12
N GLU A 283 -14.44 28.33 -5.14
CA GLU A 283 -15.79 28.89 -5.14
C GLU A 283 -16.90 27.83 -5.20
N ASN A 284 -16.56 26.57 -5.51
CA ASN A 284 -17.49 25.44 -5.58
C ASN A 284 -17.36 24.45 -4.40
N GLU A 285 -16.52 24.73 -3.38
CA GLU A 285 -16.30 23.85 -2.20
C GLU A 285 -15.95 22.38 -2.53
N ASN A 286 -15.41 22.10 -3.72
CA ASN A 286 -15.22 20.74 -4.23
C ASN A 286 -13.79 20.18 -4.11
N TYR A 287 -12.89 20.89 -3.43
CA TYR A 287 -11.50 20.42 -3.26
C TYR A 287 -11.24 20.04 -1.81
N GLU A 288 -11.08 18.73 -1.58
CA GLU A 288 -10.91 18.10 -0.28
C GLU A 288 -9.67 18.62 0.48
N PRO A 289 -9.64 18.52 1.83
CA PRO A 289 -8.52 19.02 2.62
C PRO A 289 -7.21 18.28 2.29
N CYS A 290 -6.17 19.02 1.89
CA CYS A 290 -4.85 18.47 1.59
C CYS A 290 -3.70 19.29 2.18
N GLY A 291 -2.62 18.60 2.50
CA GLY A 291 -1.39 19.17 3.05
C GLY A 291 -0.30 19.30 1.99
N VAL A 292 0.11 20.54 1.69
CA VAL A 292 1.30 20.79 0.87
C VAL A 292 2.54 20.60 1.73
N LEU A 293 3.41 19.70 1.31
CA LEU A 293 4.69 19.41 1.93
C LEU A 293 5.75 20.45 1.53
N LEU A 294 6.48 20.92 2.52
CA LEU A 294 7.56 21.89 2.39
C LEU A 294 8.80 21.32 3.08
N ALA A 295 9.96 21.42 2.44
CA ALA A 295 11.23 21.12 3.09
C ALA A 295 11.52 22.16 4.16
N VAL A 296 12.22 21.77 5.23
CA VAL A 296 12.60 22.66 6.32
C VAL A 296 14.11 22.61 6.54
N GLN A 297 14.78 23.74 6.34
CA GLN A 297 16.20 23.89 6.62
C GLN A 297 16.43 25.15 7.46
N GLU A 298 17.15 25.00 8.58
CA GLU A 298 17.47 26.10 9.50
C GLU A 298 16.23 26.90 9.96
N GLY A 299 15.07 26.23 10.10
CA GLY A 299 13.79 26.86 10.47
C GLY A 299 13.08 27.62 9.34
N HIS A 300 13.56 27.49 8.09
CA HIS A 300 12.94 28.08 6.91
C HIS A 300 12.28 27.02 6.03
N THR A 301 11.07 27.30 5.55
CA THR A 301 10.35 26.45 4.60
C THR A 301 10.81 26.72 3.17
N LEU A 302 11.13 25.64 2.44
CA LEU A 302 11.65 25.64 1.07
C LEU A 302 10.85 24.66 0.19
N THR A 303 11.11 24.70 -1.12
CA THR A 303 10.64 23.65 -2.04
C THR A 303 11.24 22.29 -1.64
N PRO A 304 10.47 21.18 -1.67
CA PRO A 304 10.99 19.83 -1.43
C PRO A 304 12.23 19.45 -2.23
N GLU A 305 12.40 20.01 -3.44
CA GLU A 305 13.51 19.71 -4.36
C GLU A 305 14.90 19.94 -3.76
N VAL A 306 15.02 20.75 -2.70
CA VAL A 306 16.30 20.96 -2.01
C VAL A 306 16.93 19.65 -1.51
N TYR A 307 16.11 18.62 -1.30
CA TYR A 307 16.55 17.29 -0.88
C TYR A 307 16.78 16.31 -2.04
N ALA A 308 16.53 16.68 -3.30
CA ALA A 308 16.66 15.76 -4.44
C ALA A 308 18.06 15.13 -4.53
N ALA A 309 19.12 15.93 -4.42
CA ALA A 309 20.49 15.42 -4.47
C ALA A 309 20.81 14.52 -3.26
N THR A 310 20.36 14.90 -2.07
CA THR A 310 20.52 14.14 -0.82
C THR A 310 19.83 12.78 -0.91
N ILE A 311 18.60 12.74 -1.41
CA ILE A 311 17.85 11.49 -1.55
C ILE A 311 18.43 10.61 -2.67
N ALA A 312 19.08 11.20 -3.66
CA ALA A 312 19.77 10.44 -4.71
C ALA A 312 21.07 9.77 -4.21
N ASP A 313 21.68 10.23 -3.12
CA ASP A 313 22.97 9.74 -2.61
C ASP A 313 22.82 8.70 -1.48
N ASN A 314 21.85 7.78 -1.62
CA ASN A 314 21.57 6.69 -0.66
C ASN A 314 21.33 7.16 0.79
N PRO A 315 20.26 7.94 1.03
CA PRO A 315 19.90 8.36 2.38
C PRO A 315 19.48 7.17 3.25
N ILE A 316 19.58 7.34 4.56
CA ILE A 316 18.96 6.44 5.53
C ILE A 316 17.57 6.96 5.83
N PHE A 317 16.53 6.27 5.36
CA PHE A 317 15.14 6.56 5.73
C PHE A 317 14.76 5.87 7.03
N PHE A 318 13.91 6.53 7.81
CA PHE A 318 13.34 5.94 9.02
C PHE A 318 12.12 5.09 8.68
N ILE A 319 12.19 3.82 9.04
CA ILE A 319 11.08 2.87 8.95
C ILE A 319 10.72 2.49 10.39
N SER A 320 9.42 2.46 10.70
CA SER A 320 8.95 2.07 12.03
C SER A 320 9.25 0.60 12.32
N ASP A 321 9.56 0.26 13.57
CA ASP A 321 9.79 -1.12 14.02
C ASP A 321 8.63 -2.06 13.60
N GLN A 322 7.38 -1.63 13.76
CA GLN A 322 6.19 -2.40 13.37
C GLN A 322 6.20 -2.77 11.87
N GLU A 323 6.68 -1.88 10.99
CA GLU A 323 6.76 -2.18 9.56
C GLU A 323 7.91 -3.15 9.27
N THR A 324 9.06 -3.00 9.93
CA THR A 324 10.17 -3.96 9.85
C THR A 324 9.75 -5.36 10.32
N GLU A 325 8.97 -5.44 11.40
CA GLU A 325 8.39 -6.68 11.92
C GLU A 325 7.40 -7.29 10.93
N ARG A 326 6.50 -6.49 10.36
CA ARG A 326 5.52 -6.93 9.35
C ARG A 326 6.22 -7.51 8.12
N MET A 327 7.18 -6.79 7.54
CA MET A 327 7.96 -7.24 6.39
C MET A 327 8.64 -8.58 6.68
N SER A 328 9.31 -8.68 7.84
CA SER A 328 10.01 -9.91 8.25
C SER A 328 9.04 -11.08 8.42
N ALA A 329 7.91 -10.86 9.07
CA ALA A 329 6.89 -11.88 9.28
C ALA A 329 6.25 -12.35 7.96
N LEU A 330 6.00 -11.42 7.02
CA LEU A 330 5.44 -11.75 5.71
C LEU A 330 6.45 -12.56 4.87
N ALA A 331 7.70 -12.13 4.85
CA ALA A 331 8.77 -12.81 4.14
C ALA A 331 8.96 -14.24 4.66
N TYR A 332 8.99 -14.41 5.99
CA TYR A 332 9.06 -15.72 6.62
C TYR A 332 7.84 -16.59 6.28
N GLN A 333 6.62 -16.04 6.40
CA GLN A 333 5.40 -16.79 6.07
C GLN A 333 5.39 -17.28 4.62
N ARG A 334 5.91 -16.46 3.69
CA ARG A 334 5.91 -16.76 2.25
C ARG A 334 7.18 -17.50 1.80
N PHE A 335 8.06 -17.93 2.72
CA PHE A 335 9.30 -18.63 2.39
C PHE A 335 9.07 -19.96 1.65
N GLU A 336 8.01 -20.71 1.96
CA GLU A 336 7.71 -21.95 1.22
C GLU A 336 7.42 -21.70 -0.27
N SER A 337 6.77 -20.58 -0.61
CA SER A 337 6.57 -20.16 -1.99
C SER A 337 7.89 -19.75 -2.67
N TYR A 338 8.75 -19.03 -1.96
CA TYR A 338 10.12 -18.72 -2.42
C TYR A 338 10.92 -20.00 -2.68
N LYS A 339 10.87 -20.98 -1.78
CA LYS A 339 11.53 -22.29 -1.93
C LYS A 339 10.96 -23.09 -3.11
N LYS A 340 9.65 -23.08 -3.31
CA LYS A 340 9.01 -23.69 -4.49
C LYS A 340 9.57 -23.06 -5.77
N ALA A 341 9.59 -21.72 -5.84
CA ALA A 341 10.15 -21.01 -6.99
C ALA A 341 11.64 -21.33 -7.20
N PHE A 342 12.45 -21.36 -6.14
CA PHE A 342 13.87 -21.74 -6.20
C PHE A 342 14.04 -23.12 -6.84
N ASN A 343 13.31 -24.12 -6.35
CA ASN A 343 13.40 -25.49 -6.88
C ASN A 343 12.92 -25.63 -8.33
N THR A 344 12.05 -24.74 -8.79
CA THR A 344 11.51 -24.77 -10.16
C THR A 344 12.38 -24.01 -11.15
N TYR A 345 12.92 -22.85 -10.78
CA TYR A 345 13.51 -21.90 -11.73
C TYR A 345 15.02 -21.65 -11.53
N PHE A 346 15.60 -21.99 -10.37
CA PHE A 346 17.02 -21.79 -10.16
C PHE A 346 17.83 -22.67 -11.11
N ASN A 347 18.56 -22.02 -12.01
CA ASN A 347 19.49 -22.66 -12.92
C ASN A 347 20.73 -21.77 -13.08
N PRO A 348 21.86 -22.10 -12.42
CA PRO A 348 23.09 -21.30 -12.51
C PRO A 348 23.75 -21.35 -13.90
N GLU A 349 23.33 -22.27 -14.77
CA GLU A 349 23.81 -22.39 -16.15
C GLU A 349 22.87 -21.72 -17.17
N ALA A 350 21.79 -21.06 -16.73
CA ALA A 350 20.89 -20.32 -17.62
C ALA A 350 21.61 -19.13 -18.26
N ASP A 351 21.18 -18.79 -19.48
CA ASP A 351 21.57 -17.53 -20.12
C ASP A 351 20.82 -16.34 -19.51
N GLU A 352 21.27 -15.12 -19.81
CA GLU A 352 20.70 -13.89 -19.23
C GLU A 352 19.19 -13.75 -19.49
N GLU A 353 18.67 -14.31 -20.60
CA GLU A 353 17.24 -14.25 -20.95
C GLU A 353 16.36 -15.18 -20.09
N ASN A 354 16.95 -16.19 -19.44
CA ASN A 354 16.23 -17.17 -18.63
C ASN A 354 16.77 -17.26 -17.20
N TYR A 355 17.70 -16.39 -16.81
CA TYR A 355 18.33 -16.44 -15.50
C TYR A 355 17.41 -15.87 -14.42
N TYR A 356 17.21 -16.66 -13.36
CA TYR A 356 16.52 -16.25 -12.16
C TYR A 356 17.55 -16.12 -11.04
N ARG A 357 17.60 -14.93 -10.41
CA ARG A 357 18.47 -14.65 -9.28
C ARG A 357 17.66 -14.59 -8.00
N PHE A 358 18.10 -15.34 -7.01
CA PHE A 358 17.38 -15.51 -5.75
C PHE A 358 18.16 -14.83 -4.63
N LEU A 359 17.57 -13.80 -4.03
CA LEU A 359 18.17 -13.05 -2.93
C LEU A 359 17.36 -13.22 -1.65
N ILE A 360 18.06 -13.26 -0.52
CA ILE A 360 17.46 -13.29 0.81
C ILE A 360 18.10 -12.24 1.71
N LYS A 361 17.31 -11.58 2.56
CA LYS A 361 17.79 -10.63 3.56
C LYS A 361 17.74 -11.27 4.93
N LEU A 362 18.87 -11.31 5.62
CA LEU A 362 19.02 -11.94 6.92
C LEU A 362 19.35 -10.89 7.99
N GLY A 363 18.68 -10.96 9.14
CA GLY A 363 18.92 -10.07 10.27
C GLY A 363 19.92 -10.66 11.27
N PHE A 364 21.02 -9.94 11.54
CA PHE A 364 22.08 -10.33 12.48
C PHE A 364 22.09 -9.43 13.69
N ASP A 365 22.21 -10.00 14.89
CA ASP A 365 22.33 -9.22 16.12
C ASP A 365 23.68 -8.47 16.16
N VAL A 366 23.66 -7.21 16.62
CA VAL A 366 24.84 -6.34 16.74
C VAL A 366 24.97 -5.80 18.17
N ASP A 367 26.21 -5.63 18.64
CA ASP A 367 26.53 -5.38 20.07
C ASP A 367 26.25 -3.93 20.55
N HIS A 368 25.84 -3.02 19.67
CA HIS A 368 25.66 -1.60 20.00
C HIS A 368 24.27 -1.07 19.62
N GLU A 369 23.40 -0.89 20.63
CA GLU A 369 22.18 -0.07 20.71
C GLU A 369 21.21 0.05 19.49
N MET A 370 21.39 -0.74 18.44
CA MET A 370 20.49 -0.83 17.28
C MET A 370 20.08 -2.28 17.03
N ASN A 371 18.76 -2.47 16.92
CA ASN A 371 18.10 -3.75 16.63
C ASN A 371 18.52 -4.24 15.24
N LYS A 372 19.34 -5.29 15.19
CA LYS A 372 19.75 -6.08 14.02
C LYS A 372 20.29 -5.32 12.79
N GLU A 373 21.43 -5.76 12.26
CA GLU A 373 21.86 -5.38 10.92
C GLU A 373 21.26 -6.36 9.89
N HIS A 374 20.58 -5.83 8.87
CA HIS A 374 19.91 -6.63 7.84
C HIS A 374 20.71 -6.65 6.53
N ILE A 375 21.17 -7.84 6.13
CA ILE A 375 22.16 -8.01 5.07
C ILE A 375 21.61 -8.92 3.97
N TRP A 376 21.84 -8.54 2.71
CA TRP A 376 21.42 -9.32 1.53
C TRP A 376 22.44 -10.40 1.15
N PHE A 377 21.93 -11.57 0.78
CA PHE A 377 22.70 -12.74 0.33
C PHE A 377 22.19 -13.25 -1.01
N ASP A 378 23.10 -13.67 -1.88
CA ASP A 378 22.81 -14.43 -3.09
C ASP A 378 22.62 -15.91 -2.73
N VAL A 379 21.46 -16.48 -3.05
CA VAL A 379 21.11 -17.85 -2.66
C VAL A 379 21.46 -18.82 -3.78
N TYR A 380 22.30 -19.81 -3.45
CA TYR A 380 22.70 -20.86 -4.38
C TYR A 380 22.27 -22.27 -3.98
N GLY A 381 21.60 -22.41 -2.82
CA GLY A 381 21.04 -23.68 -2.40
C GLY A 381 20.11 -23.55 -1.19
N ILE A 382 19.15 -24.48 -1.08
CA ILE A 382 18.29 -24.65 0.09
C ILE A 382 18.26 -26.14 0.41
N ASN A 383 18.57 -26.53 1.66
CA ASN A 383 18.61 -27.94 2.04
C ASN A 383 17.24 -28.47 2.53
N GLU A 384 17.20 -29.76 2.87
CA GLU A 384 15.99 -30.44 3.35
C GLU A 384 15.47 -29.88 4.69
N ASN A 385 16.33 -29.23 5.48
CA ASN A 385 16.00 -28.61 6.76
C ASN A 385 15.60 -27.12 6.62
N ASN A 386 15.37 -26.62 5.40
CA ASN A 386 15.10 -25.21 5.12
C ASN A 386 16.26 -24.24 5.46
N GLU A 387 17.49 -24.75 5.58
CA GLU A 387 18.66 -23.88 5.74
C GLU A 387 19.12 -23.39 4.37
N ILE A 388 19.48 -22.11 4.30
CA ILE A 388 19.82 -21.39 3.08
C ILE A 388 21.34 -21.29 2.95
N PHE A 389 21.87 -21.76 1.82
CA PHE A 389 23.24 -21.49 1.40
C PHE A 389 23.29 -20.18 0.64
N GLY A 390 24.08 -19.22 1.13
CA GLY A 390 24.14 -17.90 0.54
C GLY A 390 25.51 -17.22 0.59
N VAL A 391 25.73 -16.31 -0.35
CA VAL A 391 26.93 -15.46 -0.47
C VAL A 391 26.58 -14.03 -0.07
N CYS A 392 27.31 -13.45 0.89
CA CYS A 392 27.07 -12.08 1.36
C CYS A 392 27.32 -11.06 0.24
N LEU A 393 26.34 -10.21 -0.07
CA LEU A 393 26.43 -9.28 -1.21
C LEU A 393 27.10 -7.95 -0.91
N ASN A 394 27.04 -7.50 0.33
CA ASN A 394 27.57 -6.21 0.75
C ASN A 394 28.38 -6.38 2.03
N ARG A 395 29.34 -5.48 2.24
CA ARG A 395 30.10 -5.45 3.49
C ARG A 395 29.22 -4.98 4.65
N PRO A 396 29.07 -5.76 5.72
CA PRO A 396 28.39 -5.32 6.94
C PRO A 396 29.11 -4.15 7.62
N TYR A 397 28.34 -3.27 8.26
CA TYR A 397 28.84 -2.15 9.06
C TYR A 397 29.28 -2.59 10.46
N ALA A 398 28.54 -3.50 11.09
CA ALA A 398 28.69 -3.84 12.50
C ALA A 398 28.71 -5.35 12.80
N VAL A 399 28.41 -6.23 11.84
CA VAL A 399 28.53 -7.69 12.03
C VAL A 399 30.00 -8.14 11.97
N GLU A 400 30.58 -8.46 13.14
CA GLU A 400 31.96 -8.94 13.22
C GLU A 400 32.15 -10.29 12.49
N GLY A 401 33.17 -10.36 11.65
CA GLY A 401 33.59 -11.61 11.00
C GLY A 401 32.82 -12.00 9.74
N LEU A 402 31.87 -11.17 9.28
CA LEU A 402 31.19 -11.31 8.00
C LEU A 402 31.66 -10.22 7.02
N ASN A 403 32.03 -10.61 5.81
CA ASN A 403 32.47 -9.73 4.73
C ASN A 403 31.69 -10.01 3.44
N GLU A 404 31.75 -9.06 2.52
CA GLU A 404 31.28 -9.27 1.15
C GLU A 404 32.00 -10.47 0.51
N GLY A 405 31.22 -11.35 -0.13
CA GLY A 405 31.70 -12.58 -0.75
C GLY A 405 31.81 -13.78 0.18
N ASP A 406 31.58 -13.62 1.49
CA ASP A 406 31.59 -14.75 2.42
C ASP A 406 30.39 -15.68 2.17
N GLU A 407 30.67 -16.98 2.09
CA GLU A 407 29.65 -18.01 2.00
C GLU A 407 29.23 -18.49 3.38
N GLY A 408 27.94 -18.78 3.57
CA GLY A 408 27.42 -19.32 4.81
C GLY A 408 26.17 -20.17 4.63
N LEU A 409 25.83 -20.88 5.72
CA LEU A 409 24.60 -21.63 5.87
C LEU A 409 23.78 -20.98 6.98
N TYR A 410 22.56 -20.57 6.65
CA TYR A 410 21.73 -19.76 7.54
C TYR A 410 20.35 -20.40 7.76
N PRO A 411 19.82 -20.39 8.99
CA PRO A 411 18.46 -20.86 9.26
C PRO A 411 17.41 -19.87 8.72
N GLN A 412 16.27 -20.39 8.25
CA GLN A 412 15.15 -19.57 7.73
C GLN A 412 14.59 -18.58 8.77
N GLU A 413 14.78 -18.83 10.07
CA GLU A 413 14.32 -17.95 11.15
C GLU A 413 15.04 -16.58 11.15
N MET A 414 16.15 -16.46 10.41
CA MET A 414 16.86 -15.19 10.22
C MET A 414 16.28 -14.34 9.08
N ILE A 415 15.35 -14.87 8.30
CA ILE A 415 14.75 -14.17 7.16
C ILE A 415 14.02 -12.92 7.63
N THR A 416 14.33 -11.82 6.97
CA THR A 416 13.71 -10.51 7.21
C THR A 416 13.14 -9.90 5.93
N ASP A 417 13.60 -10.38 4.76
CA ASP A 417 13.01 -10.10 3.46
C ASP A 417 13.57 -11.09 2.41
N TRP A 418 13.04 -11.12 1.20
CA TRP A 418 13.65 -11.81 0.05
C TRP A 418 13.19 -11.20 -1.28
N LEU A 419 13.97 -11.43 -2.34
CA LEU A 419 13.65 -10.98 -3.70
C LEU A 419 14.00 -12.08 -4.70
N ILE A 420 13.23 -12.19 -5.78
CA ILE A 420 13.58 -13.03 -6.93
C ILE A 420 13.59 -12.12 -8.15
N TYR A 421 14.77 -11.90 -8.72
CA TYR A 421 14.87 -11.27 -10.03
C TYR A 421 14.57 -12.30 -11.10
N THR A 422 13.56 -12.03 -11.91
CA THR A 422 13.26 -12.76 -13.13
C THR A 422 13.74 -11.95 -14.33
N PRO A 423 13.77 -12.53 -15.54
CA PRO A 423 14.14 -11.79 -16.74
C PRO A 423 13.26 -10.56 -17.04
N THR A 424 12.04 -10.53 -16.52
CA THR A 424 11.07 -9.47 -16.84
C THR A 424 10.64 -8.64 -15.63
N ASN A 425 10.69 -9.19 -14.42
CA ASN A 425 10.12 -8.57 -13.22
C ASN A 425 10.91 -8.91 -11.96
N THR A 426 10.63 -8.17 -10.87
CA THR A 426 11.09 -8.53 -9.53
C THR A 426 9.93 -9.09 -8.73
N ILE A 427 10.14 -10.26 -8.15
CA ILE A 427 9.18 -10.90 -7.25
C ILE A 427 9.62 -10.66 -5.80
N THR A 428 8.67 -10.28 -4.97
CA THR A 428 8.79 -9.96 -3.56
C THR A 428 7.82 -10.83 -2.76
N PRO A 429 7.86 -10.81 -1.42
CA PRO A 429 6.84 -11.44 -0.61
C PRO A 429 5.44 -11.01 -1.06
N ASP A 430 5.17 -9.71 -1.22
CA ASP A 430 3.85 -9.18 -1.57
C ASP A 430 3.29 -9.67 -2.92
N ASN A 431 4.12 -9.83 -3.95
CA ASN A 431 3.65 -10.18 -5.29
C ASN A 431 3.90 -11.64 -5.71
N ILE A 432 4.30 -12.53 -4.79
CA ILE A 432 4.60 -13.94 -5.07
C ILE A 432 3.48 -14.72 -5.80
N TYR A 433 2.24 -14.25 -5.72
CA TYR A 433 1.11 -14.83 -6.47
C TYR A 433 1.29 -14.77 -8.00
N THR A 434 2.26 -14.01 -8.51
CA THR A 434 2.59 -13.92 -9.93
C THR A 434 3.41 -15.10 -10.43
N ILE A 435 4.00 -15.90 -9.54
CA ILE A 435 4.79 -17.08 -9.88
C ILE A 435 4.05 -18.33 -9.38
N ASP A 436 3.18 -18.85 -10.22
CA ASP A 436 2.48 -20.12 -9.99
C ASP A 436 2.53 -21.05 -11.20
#